data_AF-A0A0F4GAG0-F1
#
_entry.id   AF-A0A0F4GAG0-F1
#
_cell.length_a   1.000
_cell.length_b   1.000
_cell.length_c   1.000
_cell.angle_alpha   90.00
_cell.angle_beta   90.00
_cell.angle_gamma   90.00
#
_symmetry.space_group_name_H-M   'P 1'
#
loop_
_entity.id
_entity.type
_entity.pdbx_description
1 polymer ?
#
loop_
_entity_poly.entity_id
_entity_poly.type
_entity_poly.pdbx_seq_one_letter_code
_entity_poly.pdbx_strand_id
1 'polypeptide(L)'
;MDYETADGSQFSLREEWSDYADPPRFLGTLITAFVDGNAYVGKSTHGLDDLDEQDVFDVLEPVPPENVFPIFSDDLTQAPPFDPDDHYLKAPQFTYEDRQPGRTFVADRMRIEAMTLELLSAKPHPSLAKYHGCVVKNGRVTHLCLARYHCNLVQHMQVGLSEEDCDRIVEQLRSGLEHLHGLGLAHNDINPGEDVVLADDVDLADFASENVCIDASGQAVIIDFDSAAPFGEALVKGRSTRQVSDPENDFEGLQLIHDSLFNSVRDQAEEDFDDRSPVNASI
;
A
#
# COMPACT_ATOMS: atom_id res chain seq x y z
N MET A 1 10.87 -3.58 10.59
CA MET A 1 11.53 -4.85 10.21
C MET A 1 10.45 -5.86 9.88
N ASP A 2 10.55 -6.51 8.72
CA ASP A 2 9.67 -7.62 8.35
C ASP A 2 10.52 -8.86 8.08
N TYR A 3 10.07 -10.02 8.53
CA TYR A 3 10.77 -11.29 8.27
C TYR A 3 9.81 -12.47 8.26
N GLU A 4 10.24 -13.55 7.62
CA GLU A 4 9.54 -14.82 7.55
C GLU A 4 10.45 -15.93 8.11
N THR A 5 9.90 -16.78 8.97
CA THR A 5 10.59 -17.92 9.55
C THR A 5 10.54 -19.13 8.62
N ALA A 6 11.39 -20.14 8.88
CA ALA A 6 11.48 -21.33 8.03
C ALA A 6 10.18 -22.17 7.95
N ASP A 7 9.27 -22.00 8.92
CA ASP A 7 7.95 -22.62 8.93
C ASP A 7 6.86 -21.80 8.21
N GLY A 8 7.24 -20.66 7.61
CA GLY A 8 6.35 -19.77 6.86
C GLY A 8 5.57 -18.78 7.74
N SER A 9 5.91 -18.67 9.03
CA SER A 9 5.33 -17.62 9.88
C SER A 9 5.90 -16.26 9.52
N GLN A 10 5.04 -15.25 9.45
CA GLN A 10 5.41 -13.89 9.03
C GLN A 10 5.30 -12.94 10.20
N PHE A 11 6.30 -12.08 10.37
CA PHE A 11 6.38 -11.09 11.45
C PHE A 11 6.63 -9.70 10.89
N SER A 12 5.94 -8.71 11.44
CA SER A 12 6.18 -7.29 11.20
C SER A 12 6.40 -6.58 12.52
N LEU A 13 7.53 -5.92 12.66
CA LEU A 13 7.91 -5.15 13.83
C LEU A 13 8.07 -3.69 13.44
N ARG A 14 7.44 -2.79 14.20
CA ARG A 14 7.47 -1.34 13.99
C ARG A 14 7.67 -0.64 15.33
N GLU A 15 8.63 0.26 15.39
CA GLU A 15 8.83 1.11 16.56
C GLU A 15 7.81 2.24 16.58
N GLU A 16 7.23 2.47 17.75
CA GLU A 16 6.28 3.55 18.00
C GLU A 16 7.00 4.65 18.78
N TRP A 17 6.99 5.87 18.25
CA TRP A 17 7.60 7.05 18.84
C TRP A 17 6.53 8.12 19.11
N SER A 18 6.76 8.95 20.12
CA SER A 18 5.90 10.10 20.43
C SER A 18 6.59 11.40 20.05
N ASP A 19 6.05 12.07 19.04
CA ASP A 19 6.55 13.36 18.54
C ASP A 19 6.05 14.56 19.35
N TYR A 20 5.10 14.33 20.26
CA TYR A 20 4.63 15.35 21.20
C TYR A 20 5.60 15.63 22.34
N ALA A 21 6.69 14.86 22.44
CA ALA A 21 7.79 15.09 23.36
C ALA A 21 8.99 15.67 22.61
N ASP A 22 9.68 16.62 23.21
CA ASP A 22 10.97 17.12 22.74
C ASP A 22 12.06 16.80 23.80
N PRO A 23 12.99 15.86 23.54
CA PRO A 23 13.11 15.07 22.31
C PRO A 23 12.01 13.98 22.17
N PRO A 24 11.80 13.44 20.95
CA PRO A 24 10.85 12.35 20.72
C PRO A 24 11.08 11.19 21.67
N ARG A 25 9.98 10.62 22.17
CA ARG A 25 10.03 9.56 23.18
C ARG A 25 9.65 8.22 22.58
N PHE A 26 10.52 7.23 22.72
CA PHE A 26 10.19 5.84 22.41
C PHE A 26 9.03 5.32 23.26
N LEU A 27 7.99 4.80 22.60
CA LEU A 27 6.79 4.24 23.23
C LEU A 27 6.79 2.71 23.27
N GLY A 28 7.58 2.06 22.42
CA GLY A 28 7.72 0.61 22.36
C GLY A 28 7.79 0.07 20.93
N THR A 29 7.95 -1.24 20.81
CA THR A 29 7.88 -1.95 19.54
C THR A 29 6.55 -2.67 19.43
N LEU A 30 5.78 -2.36 18.39
CA LEU A 30 4.56 -3.07 18.02
C LEU A 30 4.91 -4.23 17.10
N ILE A 31 4.30 -5.38 17.38
CA ILE A 31 4.52 -6.63 16.65
C ILE A 31 3.18 -7.08 16.09
N THR A 32 3.14 -7.45 14.83
CA THR A 32 2.06 -8.23 14.22
C THR A 32 2.66 -9.50 13.64
N ALA A 33 1.92 -10.60 13.71
CA ALA A 33 2.38 -11.87 13.18
C ALA A 33 1.23 -12.72 12.62
N PHE A 34 1.54 -13.47 11.57
CA PHE A 34 0.73 -14.60 11.11
C PHE A 34 1.50 -15.88 11.39
N VAL A 35 1.00 -16.69 12.33
CA VAL A 35 1.60 -17.96 12.73
C VAL A 35 0.58 -19.07 12.52
N ASP A 36 0.92 -20.07 11.72
CA ASP A 36 0.01 -21.16 11.30
C ASP A 36 -1.33 -20.67 10.71
N GLY A 37 -1.33 -19.48 10.10
CA GLY A 37 -2.52 -18.80 9.55
C GLY A 37 -3.47 -18.26 10.62
N ASN A 38 -3.01 -18.04 11.84
CA ASN A 38 -3.70 -17.26 12.87
C ASN A 38 -2.99 -15.93 13.06
N ALA A 39 -3.74 -14.88 13.37
CA ALA A 39 -3.22 -13.54 13.61
C ALA A 39 -2.84 -13.36 15.08
N TYR A 40 -1.68 -12.75 15.32
CA TYR A 40 -1.16 -12.42 16.65
C TYR A 40 -0.63 -10.99 16.66
N VAL A 41 -0.71 -10.36 17.82
CA VAL A 41 -0.11 -9.03 18.07
C VAL A 41 0.68 -9.04 19.35
N GLY A 42 1.70 -8.20 19.43
CA GLY A 42 2.49 -8.02 20.64
C GLY A 42 2.91 -6.56 20.82
N LYS A 43 3.27 -6.21 22.04
CA LYS A 43 3.90 -4.92 22.34
C LYS A 43 5.08 -5.15 23.29
N SER A 44 6.26 -4.69 22.89
CA SER A 44 7.47 -4.72 23.70
C SER A 44 7.89 -3.30 24.11
N THR A 45 8.57 -3.21 25.25
CA THR A 45 9.20 -1.97 25.73
C THR A 45 10.64 -1.79 25.25
N HIS A 46 11.19 -2.76 24.51
CA HIS A 46 12.54 -2.73 23.94
C HIS A 46 12.51 -2.32 22.47
N GLY A 47 13.60 -1.69 22.00
CA GLY A 47 13.79 -1.35 20.59
C GLY A 47 14.10 -2.57 19.74
N LEU A 48 14.12 -2.42 18.42
CA LEU A 48 14.33 -3.54 17.49
C LEU A 48 15.68 -4.25 17.70
N ASP A 49 16.74 -3.48 17.96
CA ASP A 49 18.10 -4.02 18.13
C ASP A 49 18.27 -4.85 19.43
N ASP A 50 17.36 -4.67 20.38
CA ASP A 50 17.37 -5.32 21.69
C ASP A 50 16.40 -6.51 21.78
N LEU A 51 15.73 -6.86 20.67
CA LEU A 51 14.76 -7.96 20.62
C LEU A 51 15.32 -9.17 19.87
N ASP A 52 15.32 -10.33 20.52
CA ASP A 52 15.52 -11.60 19.85
C ASP A 52 14.18 -12.29 19.51
N GLU A 53 14.23 -13.40 18.78
CA GLU A 53 13.03 -14.15 18.38
C GLU A 53 12.20 -14.60 19.60
N GLN A 54 12.86 -15.02 20.68
CA GLN A 54 12.17 -15.51 21.88
C GLN A 54 11.42 -14.37 22.57
N ASP A 55 12.04 -13.19 22.69
CA ASP A 55 11.40 -12.00 23.24
C ASP A 55 10.13 -11.62 22.45
N VAL A 56 10.18 -11.76 21.12
CA VAL A 56 9.03 -11.51 20.25
C VAL A 56 7.91 -12.51 20.51
N PHE A 57 8.21 -13.81 20.57
CA PHE A 57 7.21 -14.85 20.83
C PHE A 57 6.57 -14.71 22.22
N ASP A 58 7.34 -14.31 23.24
CA ASP A 58 6.87 -14.20 24.62
C ASP A 58 5.80 -13.11 24.82
N VAL A 59 5.75 -12.11 23.94
CA VAL A 59 4.78 -11.01 24.02
C VAL A 59 3.59 -11.15 23.06
N LEU A 60 3.52 -12.23 22.27
CA LEU A 60 2.42 -12.43 21.33
C LEU A 60 1.12 -12.84 22.03
N GLU A 61 0.06 -12.11 21.70
CA GLU A 61 -1.31 -12.35 22.08
C GLU A 61 -2.14 -12.69 20.82
N PRO A 62 -3.02 -13.70 20.87
CA PRO A 62 -3.86 -14.05 19.73
C PRO A 62 -4.89 -12.95 19.45
N VAL A 63 -5.10 -12.67 18.17
CA VAL A 63 -6.21 -11.83 17.70
C VAL A 63 -7.41 -12.72 17.35
N PRO A 64 -8.64 -12.38 17.81
CA PRO A 64 -9.83 -13.10 17.39
C PRO A 64 -9.93 -13.13 15.86
N PRO A 65 -10.06 -14.31 15.22
CA PRO A 65 -10.04 -14.40 13.76
C PRO A 65 -11.19 -13.63 13.10
N GLU A 66 -12.34 -13.48 13.76
CA GLU A 66 -13.43 -12.62 13.30
C GLU A 66 -13.10 -11.13 13.23
N ASN A 67 -12.07 -10.67 13.94
CA ASN A 67 -11.65 -9.28 13.90
C ASN A 67 -10.84 -8.96 12.64
N VAL A 68 -10.15 -9.96 12.08
CA VAL A 68 -9.17 -9.80 10.98
C VAL A 68 -9.63 -10.45 9.69
N PHE A 69 -10.23 -11.63 9.77
CA PHE A 69 -10.56 -12.47 8.62
C PHE A 69 -12.08 -12.55 8.43
N PRO A 70 -12.65 -11.89 7.41
CA PRO A 70 -14.09 -11.95 7.19
C PRO A 70 -14.53 -13.35 6.73
N ILE A 71 -15.81 -13.66 6.91
CA ILE A 71 -16.40 -14.91 6.44
C ILE A 71 -16.44 -14.90 4.91
N PHE A 72 -15.99 -16.00 4.29
CA PHE A 72 -16.14 -16.21 2.86
C PHE A 72 -17.60 -16.53 2.53
N SER A 73 -18.12 -15.94 1.46
CA SER A 73 -19.51 -16.05 1.03
C SER A 73 -19.61 -16.23 -0.47
N ASP A 74 -20.77 -16.71 -0.96
CA ASP A 74 -20.97 -17.11 -2.36
C ASP A 74 -20.89 -15.94 -3.38
N ASP A 75 -20.90 -14.70 -2.91
CA ASP A 75 -20.65 -13.48 -3.69
C ASP A 75 -19.16 -13.21 -3.95
N LEU A 76 -18.27 -13.99 -3.33
CA LEU A 76 -16.83 -13.88 -3.50
C LEU A 76 -16.29 -15.04 -4.34
N THR A 77 -15.38 -14.71 -5.25
CA THR A 77 -14.62 -15.66 -6.05
C THR A 77 -13.52 -16.27 -5.21
N GLN A 78 -13.39 -17.60 -5.20
CA GLN A 78 -12.24 -18.26 -4.59
C GLN A 78 -11.03 -18.22 -5.52
N ALA A 79 -9.87 -17.85 -4.99
CA ALA A 79 -8.63 -17.76 -5.75
C ALA A 79 -8.18 -19.13 -6.31
N PRO A 80 -7.46 -19.14 -7.46
CA PRO A 80 -6.78 -20.33 -7.94
C PRO A 80 -5.63 -20.74 -7.00
N PRO A 81 -4.99 -21.91 -7.22
CA PRO A 81 -3.73 -22.24 -6.55
C PRO A 81 -2.71 -21.11 -6.71
N PHE A 82 -1.99 -20.81 -5.63
CA PHE A 82 -0.98 -19.75 -5.63
C PHE A 82 0.14 -20.06 -6.62
N ASP A 83 0.57 -19.01 -7.31
CA ASP A 83 1.67 -19.03 -8.27
C ASP A 83 2.55 -17.80 -7.95
N PRO A 84 3.78 -17.99 -7.48
CA PRO A 84 4.63 -16.88 -7.06
C PRO A 84 5.06 -15.96 -8.21
N ASP A 85 5.00 -16.43 -9.46
CA ASP A 85 5.38 -15.63 -10.63
C ASP A 85 4.25 -14.67 -11.04
N ASP A 86 2.99 -15.12 -10.90
CA ASP A 86 1.80 -14.38 -11.35
C ASP A 86 1.00 -13.71 -10.23
N HIS A 87 1.13 -14.18 -8.98
CA HIS A 87 0.27 -13.75 -7.89
C HIS A 87 1.00 -12.99 -6.78
N TYR A 88 0.29 -11.98 -6.27
CA TYR A 88 0.60 -11.29 -5.03
C TYR A 88 -0.53 -11.53 -4.02
N LEU A 89 -0.17 -11.92 -2.80
CA LEU A 89 -1.14 -12.14 -1.72
C LEU A 89 -1.16 -10.92 -0.81
N LYS A 90 -2.26 -10.17 -0.82
CA LYS A 90 -2.48 -9.07 0.11
C LYS A 90 -3.10 -9.62 1.40
N ALA A 91 -2.36 -9.56 2.49
CA ALA A 91 -2.85 -9.91 3.82
C ALA A 91 -3.57 -8.69 4.46
N PRO A 92 -4.53 -8.91 5.37
CA PRO A 92 -5.12 -7.82 6.14
C PRO A 92 -4.07 -7.17 7.04
N GLN A 93 -4.09 -5.84 7.11
CA GLN A 93 -3.28 -5.07 8.05
C GLN A 93 -4.07 -4.81 9.33
N PHE A 94 -3.50 -5.14 10.47
CA PHE A 94 -4.13 -5.02 11.78
C PHE A 94 -3.10 -4.50 12.81
N THR A 95 -3.60 -4.05 13.95
CA THR A 95 -2.83 -3.40 14.99
C THR A 95 -3.04 -4.09 16.33
N TYR A 96 -2.22 -3.72 17.32
CA TYR A 96 -2.34 -4.26 18.67
C TYR A 96 -3.76 -4.11 19.26
N GLU A 97 -4.48 -3.04 18.90
CA GLU A 97 -5.84 -2.80 19.40
C GLU A 97 -6.88 -3.81 18.90
N ASP A 98 -6.64 -4.43 17.74
CA ASP A 98 -7.58 -5.37 17.12
C ASP A 98 -7.66 -6.71 17.85
N ARG A 99 -6.80 -6.97 18.86
CA ARG A 99 -6.93 -8.13 19.77
C ARG A 99 -8.22 -8.12 20.60
N GLN A 100 -8.83 -6.96 20.80
CA GLN A 100 -10.02 -6.83 21.63
C GLN A 100 -11.23 -7.46 20.93
N PRO A 101 -11.94 -8.42 21.56
CA PRO A 101 -13.09 -9.07 20.93
C PRO A 101 -14.15 -8.10 20.42
N GLY A 102 -14.61 -8.31 19.19
CA GLY A 102 -15.66 -7.51 18.55
C GLY A 102 -15.15 -6.26 17.80
N ARG A 103 -13.82 -6.04 17.73
CA ARG A 103 -13.24 -5.03 16.84
C ARG A 103 -13.10 -5.59 15.42
N THR A 104 -14.22 -5.66 14.71
CA THR A 104 -14.30 -6.24 13.35
C THR A 104 -13.84 -5.32 12.23
N PHE A 105 -13.31 -4.14 12.56
CA PHE A 105 -12.99 -3.10 11.57
C PHE A 105 -12.08 -3.63 10.45
N VAL A 106 -11.02 -4.37 10.78
CA VAL A 106 -10.10 -4.94 9.78
C VAL A 106 -10.81 -5.95 8.89
N ALA A 107 -11.57 -6.89 9.47
CA ALA A 107 -12.35 -7.85 8.70
C ALA A 107 -13.40 -7.19 7.79
N ASP A 108 -14.08 -6.16 8.29
CA ASP A 108 -15.09 -5.40 7.54
C ASP A 108 -14.45 -4.67 6.36
N ARG A 109 -13.27 -4.06 6.56
CA ARG A 109 -12.49 -3.40 5.50
C ARG A 109 -12.02 -4.38 4.43
N MET A 110 -11.48 -5.52 4.85
CA MET A 110 -11.06 -6.57 3.91
C MET A 110 -12.24 -7.10 3.09
N ARG A 111 -13.42 -7.24 3.69
CA ARG A 111 -14.63 -7.64 2.97
C ARG A 111 -15.06 -6.58 1.95
N ILE A 112 -15.08 -5.32 2.34
CA ILE A 112 -15.42 -4.20 1.45
C ILE A 112 -14.46 -4.19 0.26
N GLU A 113 -13.15 -4.29 0.51
CA GLU A 113 -12.15 -4.34 -0.55
C GLU A 113 -12.36 -5.54 -1.48
N ALA A 114 -12.60 -6.74 -0.94
CA ALA A 114 -12.91 -7.92 -1.75
C ALA A 114 -14.12 -7.68 -2.65
N MET A 115 -15.21 -7.12 -2.12
CA MET A 115 -16.41 -6.82 -2.91
C MET A 115 -16.16 -5.78 -3.99
N THR A 116 -15.35 -4.76 -3.71
CA THR A 116 -14.92 -3.78 -4.71
C THR A 116 -14.13 -4.47 -5.82
N LEU A 117 -13.18 -5.34 -5.48
CA LEU A 117 -12.38 -6.08 -6.45
C LEU A 117 -13.22 -7.06 -7.29
N GLU A 118 -14.25 -7.71 -6.73
CA GLU A 118 -15.21 -8.51 -7.50
C GLU A 118 -15.88 -7.64 -8.59
N LEU A 119 -16.36 -6.44 -8.22
CA LEU A 119 -17.00 -5.51 -9.15
C LEU A 119 -16.02 -5.06 -10.26
N LEU A 120 -14.78 -4.73 -9.91
CA LEU A 120 -13.75 -4.32 -10.87
C LEU A 120 -13.36 -5.47 -11.80
N SER A 121 -13.28 -6.71 -11.28
CA SER A 121 -12.96 -7.88 -12.09
C SER A 121 -14.01 -8.17 -13.17
N ALA A 122 -15.28 -7.83 -12.92
CA ALA A 122 -16.36 -7.99 -13.88
C ALA A 122 -16.30 -6.96 -15.03
N LYS A 123 -15.59 -5.85 -14.84
CA LYS A 123 -15.39 -4.78 -15.83
C LYS A 123 -13.92 -4.36 -15.83
N PRO A 124 -13.02 -5.21 -16.34
CA PRO A 124 -11.58 -5.00 -16.23
C PRO A 124 -11.12 -3.79 -17.05
N HIS A 125 -10.07 -3.14 -16.58
CA HIS A 125 -9.37 -2.05 -17.27
C HIS A 125 -7.85 -2.25 -17.09
N PRO A 126 -7.01 -2.02 -18.12
CA PRO A 126 -5.56 -2.28 -18.05
C PRO A 126 -4.86 -1.52 -16.92
N SER A 127 -5.31 -0.31 -16.60
CA SER A 127 -4.75 0.51 -15.51
C SER A 127 -5.38 0.25 -14.12
N LEU A 128 -6.15 -0.82 -13.93
CA LEU A 128 -6.69 -1.21 -12.62
C LEU A 128 -6.19 -2.60 -12.24
N ALA A 129 -5.97 -2.83 -10.95
CA ALA A 129 -5.43 -4.09 -10.46
C ALA A 129 -6.26 -5.29 -10.92
N LYS A 130 -5.58 -6.33 -11.37
CA LYS A 130 -6.22 -7.60 -11.70
C LYS A 130 -6.38 -8.42 -10.43
N TYR A 131 -7.61 -8.80 -10.15
CA TYR A 131 -7.99 -9.63 -9.02
C TYR A 131 -8.28 -11.07 -9.46
N HIS A 132 -7.77 -12.02 -8.69
CA HIS A 132 -7.84 -13.46 -8.97
C HIS A 132 -8.76 -14.21 -8.00
N GLY A 133 -9.23 -13.57 -6.92
CA GLY A 133 -10.11 -14.17 -5.92
C GLY A 133 -9.59 -14.05 -4.49
N CYS A 134 -10.37 -14.57 -3.55
CA CYS A 134 -10.04 -14.69 -2.13
C CYS A 134 -9.31 -16.00 -1.84
N VAL A 135 -8.23 -15.94 -1.03
CA VAL A 135 -7.64 -17.14 -0.43
C VAL A 135 -8.42 -17.50 0.84
N VAL A 136 -9.01 -18.69 0.86
CA VAL A 136 -9.94 -19.12 1.92
C VAL A 136 -9.31 -20.21 2.79
N LYS A 137 -9.30 -19.99 4.10
CA LYS A 137 -8.91 -20.99 5.11
C LYS A 137 -9.99 -21.07 6.18
N ASN A 138 -10.44 -22.28 6.52
CA ASN A 138 -11.48 -22.51 7.53
C ASN A 138 -12.76 -21.66 7.33
N GLY A 139 -13.17 -21.44 6.07
CA GLY A 139 -14.35 -20.66 5.73
C GLY A 139 -14.20 -19.14 5.86
N ARG A 140 -12.98 -18.63 6.07
CA ARG A 140 -12.67 -17.19 6.15
C ARG A 140 -11.68 -16.77 5.08
N VAL A 141 -11.81 -15.53 4.63
CA VAL A 141 -10.87 -14.89 3.71
C VAL A 141 -9.63 -14.49 4.50
N THR A 142 -8.49 -15.03 4.11
CA THR A 142 -7.19 -14.76 4.75
C THR A 142 -6.32 -13.82 3.94
N HIS A 143 -6.46 -13.85 2.61
CA HIS A 143 -5.73 -12.98 1.69
C HIS A 143 -6.61 -12.64 0.48
N LEU A 144 -6.32 -11.51 -0.15
CA LEU A 144 -6.77 -11.18 -1.50
C LEU A 144 -5.67 -11.57 -2.48
N CYS A 145 -6.01 -12.35 -3.50
CA CYS A 145 -5.07 -12.76 -4.55
C CYS A 145 -5.14 -11.74 -5.69
N LEU A 146 -4.08 -10.95 -5.85
CA LEU A 146 -3.92 -9.94 -6.90
C LEU A 146 -2.87 -10.39 -7.90
N ALA A 147 -2.83 -9.77 -9.08
CA ALA A 147 -1.71 -9.96 -9.99
C ALA A 147 -0.42 -9.39 -9.39
N ARG A 148 0.69 -10.08 -9.63
CA ARG A 148 2.02 -9.59 -9.30
C ARG A 148 2.50 -8.58 -10.35
N TYR A 149 2.93 -7.42 -9.90
CA TYR A 149 3.48 -6.37 -10.76
C TYR A 149 5.01 -6.32 -10.66
N HIS A 150 5.65 -5.68 -11.64
CA HIS A 150 7.11 -5.68 -11.77
C HIS A 150 7.76 -4.83 -10.67
N CYS A 151 7.26 -3.62 -10.48
CA CYS A 151 7.72 -2.70 -9.46
C CYS A 151 6.63 -1.69 -9.09
N ASN A 152 6.82 -0.93 -8.02
CA ASN A 152 6.00 0.24 -7.72
C ASN A 152 6.49 1.48 -8.51
N LEU A 153 5.70 2.56 -8.49
CA LEU A 153 6.04 3.78 -9.24
C LEU A 153 7.37 4.40 -8.79
N VAL A 154 7.72 4.34 -7.49
CA VAL A 154 9.01 4.81 -6.96
C VAL A 154 10.18 4.16 -7.66
N GLN A 155 10.17 2.83 -7.64
CA GLN A 155 11.25 2.01 -8.17
C GLN A 155 11.37 2.26 -9.67
N HIS A 156 10.24 2.57 -10.33
CA HIS A 156 10.26 2.95 -11.73
C HIS A 156 10.85 4.35 -11.97
N MET A 157 10.57 5.33 -11.12
CA MET A 157 11.16 6.68 -11.24
C MET A 157 12.68 6.66 -11.08
N GLN A 158 13.22 5.77 -10.25
CA GLN A 158 14.65 5.60 -10.03
C GLN A 158 15.43 5.14 -11.26
N VAL A 159 14.78 4.59 -12.30
CA VAL A 159 15.47 4.17 -13.53
C VAL A 159 15.70 5.31 -14.53
N GLY A 160 15.17 6.51 -14.25
CA GLY A 160 15.20 7.66 -15.14
C GLY A 160 14.10 7.60 -16.18
N LEU A 161 13.11 8.48 -16.06
CA LEU A 161 11.96 8.55 -16.96
C LEU A 161 12.11 9.72 -17.92
N SER A 162 11.59 9.56 -19.14
CA SER A 162 11.43 10.69 -20.07
C SER A 162 10.12 11.43 -19.80
N GLU A 163 9.99 12.68 -20.28
CA GLU A 163 8.71 13.40 -20.26
C GLU A 163 7.59 12.58 -20.96
N GLU A 164 7.91 11.89 -22.05
CA GLU A 164 6.96 11.03 -22.77
C GLU A 164 6.49 9.84 -21.92
N ASP A 165 7.36 9.27 -21.08
CA ASP A 165 6.99 8.21 -20.14
C ASP A 165 6.09 8.75 -19.03
N CYS A 166 6.39 9.94 -18.49
CA CYS A 166 5.57 10.62 -17.49
C CYS A 166 4.16 10.91 -18.02
N ASP A 167 4.05 11.50 -19.21
CA ASP A 167 2.76 11.75 -19.87
C ASP A 167 1.97 10.45 -20.06
N ARG A 168 2.64 9.38 -20.51
CA ARG A 168 2.01 8.07 -20.72
C ARG A 168 1.46 7.51 -19.41
N ILE A 169 2.24 7.56 -18.32
CA ILE A 169 1.82 7.07 -17.00
C ILE A 169 0.59 7.86 -16.52
N VAL A 170 0.63 9.19 -16.57
CA VAL A 170 -0.48 10.04 -16.11
C VAL A 170 -1.75 9.77 -16.91
N GLU A 171 -1.65 9.64 -18.23
CA GLU A 171 -2.80 9.32 -19.09
C GLU A 171 -3.38 7.93 -18.80
N GLN A 172 -2.52 6.94 -18.57
CA GLN A 172 -2.94 5.59 -18.19
C GLN A 172 -3.69 5.59 -16.85
N LEU A 173 -3.18 6.30 -15.84
CA LEU A 173 -3.82 6.43 -14.54
C LEU A 173 -5.15 7.18 -14.65
N ARG A 174 -5.19 8.28 -15.41
CA ARG A 174 -6.43 9.02 -15.71
C ARG A 174 -7.50 8.13 -16.31
N SER A 175 -7.16 7.35 -17.33
CA SER A 175 -8.09 6.41 -17.97
C SER A 175 -8.61 5.36 -16.98
N GLY A 176 -7.75 4.86 -16.08
CA GLY A 176 -8.15 3.93 -15.02
C GLY A 176 -9.13 4.56 -14.03
N LEU A 177 -8.86 5.78 -13.58
CA LEU A 177 -9.72 6.53 -12.68
C LEU A 177 -11.06 6.87 -13.32
N GLU A 178 -11.07 7.35 -14.57
CA GLU A 178 -12.32 7.62 -15.29
C GLU A 178 -13.17 6.36 -15.45
N HIS A 179 -12.54 5.21 -15.69
CA HIS A 179 -13.25 3.93 -15.72
C HIS A 179 -13.84 3.58 -14.35
N LEU A 180 -13.07 3.71 -13.26
CA LEU A 180 -13.54 3.51 -11.89
C LEU A 180 -14.73 4.45 -11.56
N HIS A 181 -14.60 5.72 -11.93
CA HIS A 181 -15.63 6.74 -11.74
C HIS A 181 -16.89 6.43 -12.54
N GLY A 182 -16.76 5.87 -13.74
CA GLY A 182 -17.86 5.37 -14.55
C GLY A 182 -18.65 4.22 -13.88
N LEU A 183 -18.08 3.56 -12.87
CA LEU A 183 -18.75 2.58 -12.02
C LEU A 183 -19.42 3.18 -10.78
N GLY A 184 -19.30 4.50 -10.59
CA GLY A 184 -19.84 5.22 -9.45
C GLY A 184 -18.98 5.13 -8.19
N LEU A 185 -17.72 4.73 -8.31
CA LEU A 185 -16.75 4.62 -7.23
C LEU A 185 -15.64 5.66 -7.40
N ALA A 186 -15.14 6.22 -6.30
CA ALA A 186 -13.85 6.91 -6.26
C ALA A 186 -12.85 6.05 -5.47
N HIS A 187 -11.56 6.15 -5.78
CA HIS A 187 -10.49 5.44 -5.07
C HIS A 187 -10.21 6.09 -3.69
N ASN A 188 -10.29 7.41 -3.63
CA ASN A 188 -10.09 8.33 -2.51
C ASN A 188 -8.69 8.39 -1.91
N ASP A 189 -7.82 7.46 -2.27
CA ASP A 189 -6.46 7.36 -1.72
C ASP A 189 -5.38 7.28 -2.80
N ILE A 190 -5.58 7.94 -3.95
CA ILE A 190 -4.49 8.15 -4.89
C ILE A 190 -3.54 9.18 -4.28
N ASN A 191 -2.30 8.78 -4.06
CA ASN A 191 -1.24 9.65 -3.56
C ASN A 191 0.10 9.27 -4.20
N PRO A 192 1.08 10.18 -4.21
CA PRO A 192 2.44 9.89 -4.62
C PRO A 192 3.30 9.40 -3.45
N GLY A 193 2.77 8.84 -2.35
CA GLY A 193 3.51 8.38 -1.16
C GLY A 193 3.55 9.32 0.02
N GLU A 194 3.73 8.79 1.23
CA GLU A 194 3.86 9.59 2.46
C GLU A 194 5.29 10.08 2.65
N ASP A 195 5.54 11.40 2.57
CA ASP A 195 5.51 12.35 3.70
C ASP A 195 5.70 13.78 3.14
N VAL A 196 4.59 14.45 2.80
CA VAL A 196 4.62 15.84 2.31
C VAL A 196 4.75 16.78 3.51
N VAL A 197 5.97 16.93 4.02
CA VAL A 197 6.39 18.18 4.65
C VAL A 197 7.39 18.83 3.70
N LEU A 198 6.96 19.93 3.08
CA LEU A 198 7.83 20.88 2.39
C LEU A 198 8.76 21.51 3.45
N ALA A 199 9.80 20.79 3.84
CA ALA A 199 10.99 21.34 4.48
C ALA A 199 12.09 21.33 3.42
N ASP A 200 12.77 22.46 3.27
CA ASP A 200 13.65 22.81 2.15
C ASP A 200 14.89 21.90 1.95
N ASP A 201 14.98 20.72 2.56
CA ASP A 201 16.15 19.83 2.56
C ASP A 201 15.75 18.33 2.66
N VAL A 202 15.03 17.77 1.69
CA VAL A 202 14.77 16.31 1.65
C VAL A 202 15.14 15.72 0.28
N ASP A 203 16.00 14.70 0.32
CA ASP A 203 16.36 13.84 -0.82
C ASP A 203 15.10 13.33 -1.53
N LEU A 204 15.04 13.49 -2.86
CA LEU A 204 13.90 13.19 -3.74
C LEU A 204 13.46 11.70 -3.80
N ALA A 205 13.94 10.85 -2.88
CA ALA A 205 13.69 9.41 -2.85
C ALA A 205 12.37 9.00 -2.18
N ASP A 206 11.70 9.91 -1.46
CA ASP A 206 10.47 9.61 -0.69
C ASP A 206 9.15 9.92 -1.44
N PHE A 207 9.22 10.34 -2.71
CA PHE A 207 8.04 10.55 -3.55
C PHE A 207 7.55 9.22 -4.14
N ALA A 208 6.86 8.45 -3.29
CA ALA A 208 6.41 7.09 -3.53
C ALA A 208 4.92 6.76 -3.65
N SER A 209 4.28 6.82 -4.82
CA SER A 209 2.89 6.33 -4.92
C SER A 209 2.80 4.85 -4.52
N GLU A 210 2.29 4.57 -3.32
CA GLU A 210 2.08 3.21 -2.82
C GLU A 210 0.92 2.53 -3.55
N ASN A 211 0.04 3.34 -4.16
CA ASN A 211 -1.17 2.88 -4.83
C ASN A 211 -1.00 2.72 -6.35
N VAL A 212 0.23 2.84 -6.87
CA VAL A 212 0.53 2.64 -8.30
C VAL A 212 1.70 1.67 -8.50
N CYS A 213 1.45 0.63 -9.31
CA CYS A 213 2.47 -0.29 -9.79
C CYS A 213 2.67 -0.17 -11.31
N ILE A 214 3.82 -0.66 -11.77
CA ILE A 214 4.16 -0.82 -13.17
C ILE A 214 4.20 -2.31 -13.49
N ASP A 215 3.49 -2.73 -14.53
CA ASP A 215 3.55 -4.11 -15.00
C ASP A 215 4.80 -4.39 -15.85
N ALA A 216 5.01 -5.66 -16.22
CA ALA A 216 6.17 -6.06 -17.01
C ALA A 216 6.22 -5.44 -18.43
N SER A 217 5.13 -4.82 -18.89
CA SER A 217 5.05 -4.12 -20.19
C SER A 217 5.26 -2.60 -20.07
N GLY A 218 5.41 -2.07 -18.86
CA GLY A 218 5.53 -0.63 -18.60
C GLY A 218 4.17 0.09 -18.49
N GLN A 219 3.08 -0.65 -18.28
CA GLN A 219 1.75 -0.09 -18.06
C GLN A 219 1.57 0.26 -16.58
N ALA A 220 1.12 1.48 -16.30
CA ALA A 220 0.77 1.93 -14.96
C ALA A 220 -0.58 1.33 -14.53
N VAL A 221 -0.63 0.82 -13.30
CA VAL A 221 -1.76 0.11 -12.72
C VAL A 221 -2.05 0.64 -11.32
N ILE A 222 -3.30 1.07 -11.11
CA ILE A 222 -3.82 1.49 -9.81
C ILE A 222 -4.12 0.24 -8.98
N ILE A 223 -3.60 0.21 -7.76
CA ILE A 223 -3.76 -0.86 -6.79
C ILE A 223 -4.33 -0.29 -5.48
N ASP A 224 -4.66 -1.19 -4.54
CA ASP A 224 -5.08 -0.84 -3.17
C ASP A 224 -6.42 -0.09 -3.06
N PHE A 225 -7.51 -0.81 -3.36
CA PHE A 225 -8.88 -0.28 -3.39
C PHE A 225 -9.57 -0.32 -2.03
N ASP A 226 -8.81 -0.33 -0.93
CA ASP A 226 -9.40 -0.45 0.40
C ASP A 226 -10.31 0.76 0.68
N SER A 227 -9.88 1.97 0.32
CA SER A 227 -10.54 3.26 0.52
C SER A 227 -11.54 3.62 -0.57
N ALA A 228 -11.68 2.74 -1.57
CA ALA A 228 -12.62 2.94 -2.65
C ALA A 228 -14.06 2.86 -2.14
N ALA A 229 -14.87 3.83 -2.51
CA ALA A 229 -16.24 3.94 -2.02
C ALA A 229 -17.18 4.60 -3.04
N PRO A 230 -18.48 4.31 -3.01
CA PRO A 230 -19.47 5.03 -3.82
C PRO A 230 -19.45 6.53 -3.55
N PHE A 231 -19.72 7.34 -4.58
CA PHE A 231 -19.74 8.80 -4.43
C PHE A 231 -20.72 9.26 -3.35
N GLY A 232 -20.30 10.22 -2.53
CA GLY A 232 -21.09 10.79 -1.45
C GLY A 232 -21.10 9.96 -0.16
N GLU A 233 -20.53 8.75 -0.15
CA GLU A 233 -20.39 7.96 1.08
C GLU A 233 -19.34 8.58 2.01
N ALA A 234 -19.59 8.48 3.32
CA ALA A 234 -18.65 8.97 4.31
C ALA A 234 -17.40 8.09 4.32
N LEU A 235 -16.23 8.71 4.20
CA LEU A 235 -14.97 8.01 4.35
C LEU A 235 -14.69 7.82 5.83
N VAL A 236 -14.28 6.60 6.20
CA VAL A 236 -13.80 6.37 7.56
C VAL A 236 -12.51 7.18 7.72
N LYS A 237 -12.37 7.91 8.83
CA LYS A 237 -11.13 8.60 9.17
C LYS A 237 -9.97 7.60 9.22
N GLY A 238 -9.18 7.58 8.15
CA GLY A 238 -7.88 6.93 8.06
C GLY A 238 -6.78 7.99 8.00
N ARG A 239 -5.75 7.75 7.17
CA ARG A 239 -4.66 8.71 6.91
C ARG A 239 -5.10 9.94 6.10
N SER A 240 -6.19 9.82 5.35
CA SER A 240 -6.73 10.91 4.53
C SER A 240 -7.52 11.94 5.35
N THR A 241 -7.33 13.23 5.05
CA THR A 241 -8.14 14.33 5.61
C THR A 241 -9.54 14.44 5.00
N ARG A 242 -9.80 13.65 3.96
CA ARG A 242 -11.06 13.62 3.20
C ARG A 242 -12.18 13.01 4.02
N GLN A 243 -13.37 13.60 3.90
CA GLN A 243 -14.53 13.21 4.71
C GLN A 243 -15.57 12.42 3.91
N VAL A 244 -15.59 12.58 2.59
CA VAL A 244 -16.60 12.03 1.69
C VAL A 244 -15.93 11.55 0.42
N SER A 245 -16.43 10.43 -0.11
CA SER A 245 -15.98 9.86 -1.37
C SER A 245 -16.37 10.76 -2.54
N ASP A 246 -15.39 11.18 -3.34
CA ASP A 246 -15.58 12.10 -4.46
C ASP A 246 -14.52 11.86 -5.55
N PRO A 247 -14.88 11.84 -6.85
CA PRO A 247 -13.91 11.81 -7.95
C PRO A 247 -12.79 12.84 -7.86
N GLU A 248 -13.08 14.03 -7.31
CA GLU A 248 -12.11 15.12 -7.17
C GLU A 248 -10.92 14.71 -6.31
N ASN A 249 -11.15 13.86 -5.29
CA ASN A 249 -10.09 13.30 -4.45
C ASN A 249 -9.03 12.54 -5.30
N ASP A 250 -9.48 11.78 -6.30
CA ASP A 250 -8.57 11.00 -7.12
C ASP A 250 -7.79 11.87 -8.09
N PHE A 251 -8.43 12.90 -8.65
CA PHE A 251 -7.77 13.83 -9.57
C PHE A 251 -6.79 14.76 -8.88
N GLU A 252 -7.05 15.18 -7.64
CA GLU A 252 -6.04 15.83 -6.80
C GLU A 252 -4.82 14.92 -6.59
N GLY A 253 -5.06 13.65 -6.25
CA GLY A 253 -4.01 12.65 -6.08
C GLY A 253 -3.19 12.44 -7.36
N LEU A 254 -3.88 12.34 -8.49
CA LEU A 254 -3.25 12.23 -9.81
C LEU A 254 -2.42 13.47 -10.16
N GLN A 255 -2.87 14.67 -9.79
CA GLN A 255 -2.10 15.89 -9.99
C GLN A 255 -0.80 15.88 -9.17
N LEU A 256 -0.85 15.40 -7.93
CA LEU A 256 0.35 15.24 -7.12
C LEU A 256 1.33 14.24 -7.74
N ILE A 257 0.84 13.10 -8.24
CA ILE A 257 1.67 12.13 -8.98
C ILE A 257 2.29 12.76 -10.22
N HIS A 258 1.51 13.50 -11.01
CA HIS A 258 2.02 14.23 -12.16
C HIS A 258 3.16 15.16 -11.75
N ASP A 259 2.95 16.01 -10.74
CA ASP A 259 3.96 16.98 -10.32
C ASP A 259 5.24 16.30 -9.81
N SER A 260 5.13 15.20 -9.05
CA SER A 260 6.26 14.39 -8.61
C SER A 260 7.05 13.77 -9.78
N LEU A 261 6.36 13.22 -10.79
CA LEU A 261 6.99 12.65 -11.97
C LEU A 261 7.79 13.70 -12.75
N PHE A 262 7.21 14.87 -13.01
CA PHE A 262 7.86 15.91 -13.78
C PHE A 262 8.97 16.64 -13.03
N ASN A 263 8.88 16.76 -11.70
CA ASN A 263 9.99 17.29 -10.90
C ASN A 263 11.19 16.34 -10.95
N SER A 264 10.98 15.04 -10.80
CA SER A 264 12.07 14.04 -10.89
C SER A 264 12.84 14.09 -12.21
N VAL A 265 12.14 14.28 -13.34
CA VAL A 265 12.79 14.44 -14.66
C VAL A 265 13.64 15.71 -14.73
N ARG A 266 13.16 16.81 -14.14
CA ARG A 266 13.88 18.08 -14.13
C ARG A 266 15.15 18.01 -13.28
N ASP A 267 15.06 17.40 -12.10
CA ASP A 267 16.19 17.26 -11.19
C ASP A 267 17.30 16.40 -11.83
N GLN A 268 16.93 15.31 -12.50
CA GLN A 268 17.87 14.49 -13.27
C GLN A 268 18.55 15.27 -14.40
N ALA A 269 17.82 16.15 -15.10
CA ALA A 269 18.39 16.97 -16.17
C ALA A 269 19.38 18.04 -15.66
N GLU A 270 19.18 18.55 -14.44
CA GLU A 270 20.08 19.50 -13.78
C GLU A 270 21.36 18.82 -13.28
N GLU A 271 21.26 17.63 -12.67
CA GLU A 271 22.43 16.82 -12.26
C GLU A 271 23.31 16.43 -13.46
N ASP A 272 22.71 16.00 -14.57
CA ASP A 272 23.41 15.65 -15.81
C ASP A 272 24.15 16.86 -16.43
N PHE A 273 23.69 18.07 -16.15
CA PHE A 273 24.31 19.31 -16.63
C PHE A 273 25.52 19.71 -15.78
N ASP A 274 25.44 19.53 -14.45
CA ASP A 274 26.53 19.85 -13.53
C ASP A 274 27.71 18.88 -13.66
N ASP A 275 27.49 17.57 -13.89
CA ASP A 275 28.55 16.57 -14.07
C ASP A 275 29.30 16.72 -15.43
N ARG A 276 28.74 17.49 -16.36
CA ARG A 276 29.38 17.83 -17.65
C ARG A 276 30.18 19.13 -17.63
N SER A 277 30.29 19.79 -16.47
CA SER A 277 31.15 20.96 -16.31
C SER A 277 32.63 20.57 -16.46
N PRO A 278 33.39 21.15 -17.43
CA PRO A 278 34.78 20.75 -17.62
C PRO A 278 35.61 21.13 -16.39
N VAL A 279 36.23 20.13 -15.78
CA VAL A 279 37.32 20.30 -14.81
C VAL A 279 38.35 21.21 -15.46
N ASN A 280 38.44 22.47 -14.99
CA ASN A 280 39.44 23.42 -15.46
C ASN A 280 40.84 22.84 -15.18
N ALA A 281 41.43 22.22 -16.20
CA ALA A 281 42.83 21.86 -16.24
C ALA A 281 43.63 23.17 -16.30
N SER A 282 43.99 23.67 -15.12
CA SER A 282 44.95 24.76 -14.97
C SER A 282 46.31 24.30 -15.52
N ILE A 283 46.80 24.97 -16.56
CA ILE A 283 48.20 24.94 -17.02
C ILE A 283 48.91 26.16 -16.43
#